data_AF-A0A956TIU4-F1
#
_entry.id   AF-A0A956TIU4-F1
#
_cell.length_a   1.000
_cell.length_b   1.000
_cell.length_c   1.000
_cell.angle_alpha   90.00
_cell.angle_beta   90.00
_cell.angle_gamma   90.00
#
_symmetry.space_group_name_H-M   'P 1'
#
loop_
_entity.id
_entity.type
_entity.pdbx_description
1 polymer ?
#
loop_
_entity_poly.entity_id
_entity_poly.type
_entity_poly.pdbx_seq_one_letter_code
_entity_poly.pdbx_strand_id
1 'polypeptide(L)'
;HRPDDCHHLGGPLMSRRAFTIMEVVVALGILAVALLGTVQVFLGGVTLSAQSTQLATAGEMGRQILDRARAQGYASIPPGQNTFDGSAPVPTPPSATGFPPTPYPSITIEGTRYDVIVRTDTVAVPGAISPPRSVQVEVRWGRTHQVSLETYLYP
;
A
#
# COMPACT_ATOMS: atom_id res chain seq x y z
N HIS A 1 -22.92 -7.72 -94.53
CA HIS A 1 -21.89 -8.54 -93.88
C HIS A 1 -20.97 -7.58 -93.12
N ARG A 2 -20.70 -7.87 -91.85
CA ARG A 2 -20.32 -6.90 -90.79
C ARG A 2 -18.88 -6.40 -90.88
N PRO A 3 -18.61 -5.14 -90.47
CA PRO A 3 -17.31 -4.70 -90.00
C PRO A 3 -17.24 -4.95 -88.48
N ASP A 4 -16.25 -5.73 -88.03
CA ASP A 4 -15.98 -5.95 -86.61
C ASP A 4 -14.81 -5.04 -86.19
N ASP A 5 -15.16 -3.92 -85.56
CA ASP A 5 -14.24 -2.96 -84.95
C ASP A 5 -13.65 -3.52 -83.66
N CYS A 6 -12.36 -3.86 -83.69
CA CYS A 6 -11.60 -4.26 -82.52
C CYS A 6 -11.12 -3.01 -81.73
N HIS A 7 -11.95 -2.52 -80.82
CA HIS A 7 -11.53 -1.54 -79.82
C HIS A 7 -10.65 -2.20 -78.74
N HIS A 8 -9.33 -2.04 -78.87
CA HIS A 8 -8.37 -2.33 -77.81
C HIS A 8 -8.52 -1.33 -76.66
N LEU A 9 -9.31 -1.70 -75.64
CA LEU A 9 -9.33 -1.03 -74.34
C LEU A 9 -8.14 -1.51 -73.50
N GLY A 10 -6.98 -0.92 -73.73
CA GLY A 10 -5.84 -1.01 -72.83
C GLY A 10 -6.10 -0.21 -71.55
N GLY A 11 -6.78 -0.81 -70.58
CA GLY A 11 -6.92 -0.24 -69.24
C GLY A 11 -5.57 -0.25 -68.49
N PRO A 12 -5.22 0.82 -67.75
CA PRO A 12 -3.98 0.87 -66.99
C PRO A 12 -3.97 -0.23 -65.93
N LEU A 13 -2.97 -1.10 -66.02
CA LEU A 13 -2.68 -2.12 -65.01
C LEU A 13 -2.39 -1.42 -63.69
N MET A 14 -3.37 -1.42 -62.78
CA MET A 14 -3.20 -0.96 -61.41
C MET A 14 -2.01 -1.69 -60.79
N SER A 15 -0.95 -0.93 -60.49
CA SER A 15 0.18 -1.34 -59.67
C SER A 15 -0.33 -1.71 -58.28
N ARG A 16 -0.71 -2.97 -58.11
CA ARG A 16 -1.00 -3.59 -56.82
C ARG A 16 0.24 -4.40 -56.43
N ARG A 17 0.58 -4.35 -55.13
CA ARG A 17 1.47 -5.28 -54.40
C ARG A 17 2.91 -4.85 -54.13
N ALA A 18 3.14 -3.60 -53.73
CA ALA A 18 4.35 -3.21 -53.00
C ALA A 18 4.09 -2.73 -51.55
N PHE A 19 2.82 -2.60 -51.14
CA PHE A 19 2.45 -2.04 -49.83
C PHE A 19 2.41 -3.05 -48.66
N THR A 20 2.58 -4.35 -48.88
CA THR A 20 2.26 -5.36 -47.86
C THR A 20 3.38 -5.69 -46.87
N ILE A 21 4.65 -5.60 -47.25
CA ILE A 21 5.76 -5.99 -46.34
C ILE A 21 6.06 -4.86 -45.34
N MET A 22 6.13 -3.62 -45.81
CA MET A 22 6.39 -2.46 -44.94
C MET A 22 5.28 -2.29 -43.89
N GLU A 23 4.02 -2.48 -44.28
CA GLU A 23 2.88 -2.42 -43.37
C GLU A 23 2.98 -3.47 -42.26
N VAL A 24 3.35 -4.71 -42.59
CA VAL A 24 3.54 -5.78 -41.60
C VAL A 24 4.69 -5.44 -40.65
N VAL A 25 5.82 -4.93 -41.15
CA VAL A 25 6.95 -4.53 -40.30
C VAL A 25 6.54 -3.41 -39.33
N VAL A 26 5.77 -2.42 -39.80
CA VAL A 26 5.26 -1.34 -38.95
C VAL A 26 4.27 -1.88 -37.92
N ALA A 27 3.34 -2.74 -38.32
CA ALA A 27 2.37 -3.36 -37.41
C ALA A 27 3.05 -4.19 -36.32
N LEU A 28 4.08 -4.96 -36.68
CA LEU A 28 4.90 -5.71 -35.72
C LEU A 28 5.66 -4.78 -34.76
N GLY A 29 6.16 -3.64 -35.25
CA GLY A 29 6.79 -2.63 -34.42
C GLY A 29 5.83 -2.04 -33.38
N ILE A 30 4.63 -1.66 -33.81
CA ILE A 30 3.58 -1.13 -32.90
C ILE A 30 3.18 -2.21 -31.88
N LEU A 31 3.00 -3.45 -32.33
CA LEU A 31 2.65 -4.58 -31.46
C LEU A 31 3.73 -4.82 -30.40
N ALA A 32 5.00 -4.80 -30.78
CA ALA A 32 6.11 -4.99 -29.84
C ALA A 32 6.12 -3.90 -28.76
N VAL A 33 5.93 -2.63 -29.14
CA VAL A 33 5.85 -1.51 -28.18
C VAL A 33 4.62 -1.66 -27.27
N ALA A 34 3.48 -2.07 -27.80
CA ALA A 34 2.27 -2.30 -27.01
C ALA A 34 2.45 -3.41 -25.96
N LEU A 35 3.13 -4.51 -26.33
CA LEU A 35 3.46 -5.61 -25.42
C LEU A 35 4.41 -5.17 -24.30
N LEU A 36 5.44 -4.40 -24.63
CA LEU A 36 6.35 -3.85 -23.61
C LEU A 36 5.61 -2.92 -22.64
N GLY A 37 4.70 -2.08 -23.15
CA GLY A 37 3.87 -1.22 -22.33
C GLY A 37 2.97 -1.99 -21.36
N THR A 38 2.36 -3.08 -21.79
CA THR A 38 1.50 -3.91 -20.94
C THR A 38 2.27 -4.62 -19.83
N VAL A 39 3.49 -5.09 -20.09
CA VAL A 39 4.36 -5.68 -19.05
C VAL A 39 4.69 -4.66 -17.97
N GLN A 40 5.01 -3.42 -18.33
CA GLN A 40 5.31 -2.36 -17.36
C GLN A 40 4.11 -2.05 -16.44
N VAL A 41 2.92 -1.94 -17.01
CA VAL A 41 1.68 -1.72 -16.24
C VAL A 41 1.42 -2.89 -15.28
N PHE A 42 1.63 -4.13 -15.74
CA PHE A 42 1.44 -5.31 -14.91
C PHE A 42 2.40 -5.34 -13.70
N LEU A 43 3.69 -5.06 -13.92
CA LEU A 43 4.68 -4.98 -12.84
C LEU A 43 4.34 -3.86 -11.84
N GLY A 44 3.88 -2.71 -12.33
CA GLY A 44 3.37 -1.63 -11.50
C GLY A 44 2.17 -2.07 -10.64
N GLY A 45 1.23 -2.81 -11.21
CA GLY A 45 0.07 -3.35 -10.48
C GLY A 45 0.45 -4.33 -9.38
N VAL A 46 1.39 -5.25 -9.64
CA VAL A 46 1.86 -6.23 -8.65
C VAL A 46 2.52 -5.54 -7.45
N THR A 47 3.38 -4.55 -7.69
CA THR A 47 4.05 -3.82 -6.60
C THR A 47 3.07 -3.02 -5.75
N LEU A 48 2.09 -2.35 -6.37
CA LEU A 48 1.04 -1.62 -5.65
C LEU A 48 0.14 -2.56 -4.81
N SER A 49 -0.16 -3.75 -5.34
CA SER A 49 -0.91 -4.78 -4.62
C SER A 49 -0.17 -5.24 -3.37
N ALA A 50 1.13 -5.53 -3.49
CA ALA A 50 1.97 -5.93 -2.36
C ALA A 50 2.04 -4.83 -1.28
N GLN A 51 2.18 -3.56 -1.66
CA GLN A 51 2.15 -2.43 -0.74
C GLN A 51 0.80 -2.29 -0.03
N SER A 52 -0.29 -2.53 -0.75
CA SER A 52 -1.66 -2.47 -0.19
C SER A 52 -1.88 -3.56 0.86
N THR A 53 -1.39 -4.78 0.61
CA THR A 53 -1.40 -5.86 1.61
C THR A 53 -0.59 -5.48 2.85
N GLN A 54 0.61 -4.91 2.69
CA GLN A 54 1.43 -4.48 3.83
C GLN A 54 0.74 -3.38 4.66
N LEU A 55 0.10 -2.41 4.00
CA LEU A 55 -0.70 -1.37 4.64
C LEU A 55 -1.89 -1.95 5.41
N ALA A 56 -2.62 -2.89 4.82
CA ALA A 56 -3.74 -3.55 5.46
C ALA A 56 -3.29 -4.34 6.70
N THR A 57 -2.20 -5.10 6.59
CA THR A 57 -1.61 -5.84 7.71
C THR A 57 -1.16 -4.90 8.82
N ALA A 58 -0.44 -3.82 8.50
CA ALA A 58 0.00 -2.81 9.48
C ALA A 58 -1.19 -2.14 10.19
N GLY A 59 -2.23 -1.78 9.44
CA GLY A 59 -3.46 -1.21 9.99
C GLY A 59 -4.21 -2.17 10.91
N GLU A 60 -4.35 -3.43 10.51
CA GLU A 60 -5.00 -4.45 11.34
C GLU A 60 -4.21 -4.71 12.63
N MET A 61 -2.88 -4.75 12.57
CA MET A 61 -2.04 -4.87 13.78
C MET A 61 -2.21 -3.68 14.72
N GLY A 62 -2.15 -2.45 14.18
CA GLY A 62 -2.38 -1.25 14.98
C GLY A 62 -3.76 -1.26 15.63
N ARG A 63 -4.79 -1.68 14.88
CA ARG A 63 -6.17 -1.82 15.38
C ARG A 63 -6.25 -2.85 16.51
N GLN A 64 -5.64 -4.03 16.36
CA GLN A 64 -5.63 -5.06 17.39
C GLN A 64 -4.94 -4.59 18.68
N ILE A 65 -3.85 -3.82 18.58
CA ILE A 65 -3.17 -3.25 19.75
C ILE A 65 -4.08 -2.24 20.44
N LEU A 66 -4.73 -1.35 19.68
CA LEU A 66 -5.69 -0.40 20.23
C LEU A 66 -6.88 -1.10 20.89
N ASP A 67 -7.44 -2.14 20.26
CA ASP A 67 -8.56 -2.90 20.81
C ASP A 67 -8.15 -3.65 22.10
N ARG A 68 -6.93 -4.18 22.16
CA ARG A 68 -6.38 -4.76 23.40
C ARG A 68 -6.12 -3.72 24.47
N ALA A 69 -5.61 -2.54 24.12
CA ALA A 69 -5.41 -1.44 25.05
C ALA A 69 -6.75 -0.97 25.63
N ARG A 70 -7.80 -0.86 24.80
CA ARG A 70 -9.18 -0.60 25.24
C ARG A 70 -9.69 -1.69 26.17
N ALA A 71 -9.45 -2.96 25.84
CA ALA A 71 -9.88 -4.09 26.66
C ALA A 71 -9.16 -4.15 28.03
N GLN A 72 -7.91 -3.69 28.11
CA GLN A 72 -7.19 -3.54 29.40
C GLN A 72 -7.75 -2.40 30.26
N GLY A 73 -8.47 -1.45 29.66
CA GLY A 73 -9.18 -0.36 30.34
C GLY A 73 -8.32 0.87 30.63
N TYR A 74 -8.97 1.95 31.06
CA TYR A 74 -8.31 3.25 31.32
C TYR A 74 -7.15 3.15 32.30
N ALA A 75 -7.30 2.36 33.37
CA ALA A 75 -6.33 2.27 34.47
C ALA A 75 -5.01 1.59 34.08
N SER A 76 -4.99 0.77 33.03
CA SER A 76 -3.76 0.09 32.58
C SER A 76 -2.82 1.02 31.82
N ILE A 77 -3.34 2.12 31.26
CA ILE A 77 -2.57 3.07 30.47
C ILE A 77 -1.74 3.97 31.41
N PRO A 78 -0.44 4.14 31.18
CA PRO A 78 0.36 5.06 31.98
C PRO A 78 -0.16 6.52 31.86
N PRO A 79 -0.29 7.26 32.98
CA PRO A 79 -0.61 8.69 32.91
C PRO A 79 0.54 9.49 32.32
N GLY A 80 0.22 10.65 31.76
CA GLY A 80 1.18 11.57 31.13
C GLY A 80 1.61 11.16 29.73
N GLN A 81 2.68 11.81 29.26
CA GLN A 81 3.29 11.57 27.96
C GLN A 81 4.31 10.45 28.04
N ASN A 82 4.00 9.28 27.47
CA ASN A 82 4.91 8.14 27.43
C ASN A 82 5.11 7.67 25.99
N THR A 83 6.31 7.21 25.66
CA THR A 83 6.63 6.62 24.36
C THR A 83 7.30 5.27 24.55
N PHE A 84 6.67 4.24 24.01
CA PHE A 84 7.16 2.87 23.97
C PHE A 84 7.63 2.59 22.55
N ASP A 85 8.93 2.64 22.31
CA ASP A 85 9.50 2.50 20.97
C ASP A 85 10.02 1.09 20.75
N GLY A 86 9.29 0.30 19.95
CA GLY A 86 9.70 -1.06 19.58
C GLY A 86 10.73 -1.13 18.45
N SER A 87 10.99 -0.01 17.78
CA SER A 87 11.97 0.11 16.69
C SER A 87 13.38 0.45 17.17
N ALA A 88 13.53 0.85 18.44
CA ALA A 88 14.82 1.16 19.03
C ALA A 88 15.71 -0.11 19.16
N PRO A 89 17.05 0.02 19.13
CA PRO A 89 17.97 -1.12 19.32
C PRO A 89 17.73 -1.87 20.63
N VAL A 90 17.30 -1.15 21.67
CA VAL A 90 16.79 -1.70 22.92
C VAL A 90 15.36 -1.17 23.07
N PRO A 91 14.33 -1.98 22.79
CA PRO A 91 12.95 -1.55 22.92
C PRO A 91 12.61 -1.09 24.34
N THR A 92 11.76 -0.07 24.46
CA THR A 92 11.24 0.37 25.76
C THR A 92 10.46 -0.79 26.39
N PRO A 93 10.74 -1.22 27.63
CA PRO A 93 9.99 -2.30 28.25
C PRO A 93 8.52 -1.88 28.48
N PRO A 94 7.56 -2.82 28.45
CA PRO A 94 6.21 -2.55 28.91
C PRO A 94 6.19 -2.04 30.35
N SER A 95 5.20 -1.20 30.67
CA SER A 95 4.90 -0.76 32.02
C SER A 95 4.58 -1.95 32.94
N ALA A 96 4.60 -1.71 34.25
CA ALA A 96 4.19 -2.70 35.25
C ALA A 96 2.76 -3.22 35.07
N THR A 97 1.90 -2.46 34.37
CA THR A 97 0.52 -2.83 34.04
C THR A 97 0.41 -3.70 32.78
N GLY A 98 1.53 -4.03 32.13
CA GLY A 98 1.55 -4.82 30.89
C GLY A 98 1.15 -4.02 29.65
N PHE A 99 1.35 -2.69 29.68
CA PHE A 99 1.14 -1.80 28.54
C PHE A 99 2.49 -1.40 27.93
N PRO A 100 2.69 -1.42 26.60
CA PRO A 100 1.72 -1.77 25.58
C PRO A 100 1.37 -3.26 25.58
N PRO A 101 0.14 -3.63 25.19
CA PRO A 101 -0.23 -5.03 25.04
C PRO A 101 0.53 -5.67 23.87
N THR A 102 0.57 -7.00 23.85
CA THR A 102 1.07 -7.75 22.69
C THR A 102 0.25 -7.41 21.44
N PRO A 103 0.80 -7.46 20.21
CA PRO A 103 2.20 -7.71 19.85
C PRO A 103 3.06 -6.43 19.89
N TYR A 104 3.76 -6.21 21.00
CA TYR A 104 4.82 -5.22 21.17
C TYR A 104 6.08 -5.99 21.62
N PRO A 105 7.30 -5.64 21.19
CA PRO A 105 7.71 -4.46 20.42
C PRO A 105 7.66 -4.60 18.89
N SER A 106 7.67 -5.83 18.37
CA SER A 106 7.64 -6.07 16.92
C SER A 106 7.05 -7.44 16.61
N ILE A 107 6.67 -7.63 15.35
CA ILE A 107 6.18 -8.91 14.82
C ILE A 107 6.68 -9.09 13.39
N THR A 108 7.00 -10.32 13.00
CA THR A 108 7.42 -10.65 11.63
C THR A 108 6.32 -11.46 10.96
N ILE A 109 5.82 -10.96 9.83
CA ILE A 109 4.79 -11.60 9.01
C ILE A 109 5.34 -11.68 7.60
N GLU A 110 5.36 -12.89 7.02
CA GLU A 110 5.84 -13.12 5.64
C GLU A 110 7.24 -12.55 5.38
N GLY A 111 8.14 -12.64 6.37
CA GLY A 111 9.50 -12.11 6.29
C GLY A 111 9.61 -10.58 6.39
N THR A 112 8.50 -9.86 6.51
CA THR A 112 8.48 -8.42 6.79
C THR A 112 8.38 -8.20 8.30
N ARG A 113 9.35 -7.48 8.86
CA ARG A 113 9.33 -7.04 10.26
C ARG A 113 8.53 -5.75 10.39
N TYR A 114 7.58 -5.76 11.31
CA TYR A 114 6.77 -4.62 11.71
C TYR A 114 7.14 -4.21 13.12
N ASP A 115 7.67 -3.01 13.28
CA ASP A 115 8.00 -2.44 14.58
C ASP A 115 6.84 -1.58 15.07
N VAL A 116 6.54 -1.69 16.36
CA VAL A 116 5.39 -1.03 16.98
C VAL A 116 5.88 0.07 17.90
N ILE A 117 5.37 1.27 17.72
CA ILE A 117 5.61 2.43 18.58
C ILE A 117 4.28 2.83 19.18
N VAL A 118 4.20 2.90 20.51
CA VAL A 118 2.98 3.30 21.21
C VAL A 118 3.26 4.57 21.99
N ARG A 119 2.47 5.61 21.74
CA ARG A 119 2.53 6.88 22.45
C ARG A 119 1.24 7.05 23.24
N THR A 120 1.38 7.52 24.48
CA THR A 120 0.24 7.89 25.31
C THR A 120 0.32 9.35 25.65
N ASP A 121 -0.82 10.02 25.74
CA ASP A 121 -0.91 11.36 26.31
C ASP A 121 -2.12 11.46 27.25
N THR A 122 -2.07 12.39 28.19
CA THR A 122 -3.21 12.77 29.02
C THR A 122 -3.75 14.10 28.52
N VAL A 123 -4.96 14.06 27.97
CA VAL A 123 -5.57 15.24 27.38
C VAL A 123 -6.19 16.08 28.49
N ALA A 124 -5.59 17.23 28.79
CA ALA A 124 -6.09 18.14 29.81
C ALA A 124 -7.47 18.71 29.40
N VAL A 125 -8.50 18.35 30.17
CA VAL A 125 -9.86 18.91 30.01
C VAL A 125 -10.17 19.76 31.25
N PRO A 126 -10.42 21.06 31.11
CA PRO A 126 -10.73 21.93 32.25
C PRO A 126 -11.92 21.40 33.06
N GLY A 127 -11.74 21.24 34.38
CA GLY A 127 -12.78 20.75 35.29
C GLY A 127 -12.97 19.23 35.30
N ALA A 128 -12.22 18.45 34.51
CA ALA A 128 -12.29 17.00 34.55
C ALA A 128 -11.52 16.43 35.75
N ILE A 129 -12.21 15.65 36.58
CA ILE A 129 -11.59 14.93 37.71
C ILE A 129 -10.67 13.80 37.21
N SER A 130 -10.95 13.25 36.03
CA SER A 130 -10.16 12.21 35.39
C SER A 130 -10.07 12.49 33.88
N PRO A 131 -8.97 13.13 33.42
CA PRO A 131 -8.81 13.49 32.01
C PRO A 131 -8.73 12.23 31.12
N PRO A 132 -9.28 12.29 29.90
CA PRO A 132 -9.14 11.19 28.95
C PRO A 132 -7.66 10.98 28.58
N ARG A 133 -7.33 9.73 28.26
CA ARG A 133 -5.99 9.35 27.80
C ARG A 133 -6.06 9.04 26.31
N SER A 134 -5.17 9.64 25.53
CA SER A 134 -4.99 9.23 24.14
C SER A 134 -3.95 8.11 24.08
N VAL A 135 -4.19 7.15 23.19
CA VAL A 135 -3.26 6.10 22.84
C VAL A 135 -3.11 6.12 21.33
N GLN A 136 -1.91 6.46 20.88
CA GLN A 136 -1.50 6.43 19.49
C GLN A 136 -0.61 5.21 19.27
N VAL A 137 -0.96 4.39 18.28
CA VAL A 137 -0.16 3.24 17.85
C VAL A 137 0.33 3.51 16.45
N GLU A 138 1.64 3.54 16.29
CA GLU A 138 2.34 3.67 15.03
C GLU A 138 3.02 2.34 14.70
N VAL A 139 2.67 1.75 13.57
CA VAL A 139 3.27 0.50 13.07
C VAL A 139 4.16 0.85 11.89
N ARG A 140 5.46 0.59 11.99
CA ARG A 140 6.47 0.90 10.98
C ARG A 140 6.98 -0.37 10.32
N TRP A 141 7.25 -0.30 9.02
CA TRP A 141 7.96 -1.35 8.29
C TRP A 141 8.86 -0.74 7.21
N GLY A 142 9.96 -1.41 6.92
CA GLY A 142 10.98 -0.86 6.03
C GLY A 142 11.53 0.48 6.56
N ARG A 143 11.94 1.37 5.65
CA ARG A 143 12.57 2.65 6.01
C ARG A 143 11.58 3.81 6.15
N THR A 144 10.51 3.78 5.38
CA THR A 144 9.65 4.95 5.15
C THR A 144 8.16 4.66 5.34
N HIS A 145 7.77 3.41 5.55
CA HIS A 145 6.37 3.05 5.62
C HIS A 145 5.91 2.98 7.07
N GLN A 146 4.76 3.60 7.34
CA GLN A 146 4.14 3.62 8.64
C GLN A 146 2.63 3.78 8.52
N VAL A 147 1.91 3.22 9.50
CA VAL A 147 0.48 3.48 9.73
C VAL A 147 0.35 3.96 11.17
N SER A 148 -0.36 5.06 11.38
CA SER A 148 -0.65 5.61 12.70
C SER A 148 -2.16 5.57 12.94
N LEU A 149 -2.54 5.00 14.08
CA LEU A 149 -3.92 4.96 14.56
C LEU A 149 -3.97 5.57 15.96
N GLU A 150 -5.07 6.22 16.31
CA GLU A 150 -5.24 6.85 17.61
C GLU A 150 -6.62 6.52 18.18
N THR A 151 -6.69 6.35 19.50
CA THR A 151 -7.94 6.27 20.24
C THR A 151 -7.87 7.06 21.54
N TYR A 152 -9.03 7.49 22.02
CA TYR A 152 -9.19 8.08 23.34
C TYR A 152 -9.85 7.08 24.27
N LEU A 153 -9.41 7.02 25.52
CA LEU A 153 -10.02 6.27 26.58
C LEU A 153 -10.48 7.22 27.68
N TYR A 154 -11.69 6.97 28.15
CA TYR A 154 -12.32 7.68 29.24
C TYR A 154 -12.31 6.79 30.50
N PRO A 155 -12.23 7.39 31.70
CA PRO A 155 -12.28 6.68 32.98
C PRO A 155 -13.59 5.91 33.20
#